data_AF-A0A327XF51-F1
#
_entry.id   AF-A0A327XF51-F1
#
_cell.length_a   1.000
_cell.length_b   1.000
_cell.length_c   1.000
_cell.angle_alpha   90.00
_cell.angle_beta   90.00
_cell.angle_gamma   90.00
#
_symmetry.space_group_name_H-M   'P 1'
#
loop_
_entity.id
_entity.type
_entity.pdbx_description
1 polymer ?
#
loop_
_entity_poly.entity_id
_entity_poly.type
_entity_poly.pdbx_seq_one_letter_code
_entity_poly.pdbx_strand_id
1 'polypeptide(L)'
;MIDTVDHPLPEAVQRRRTLTFDLVRSRFKDAWDQRLGQAKARSQAAQAEVKKLAKQIDSLVDRIVESQNDRVTKAYESRIAKLEREKIRLEETIAKSGKSKHTFEELFELSMSSLASLWKI
;
A
#
# COMPACT_ATOMS: atom_id res chain seq x y z
N MET A 1 2.40 -51.76 24.31
CA MET A 1 1.60 -51.49 23.10
C MET A 1 0.25 -50.98 23.59
N ILE A 2 0.14 -49.67 23.86
CA ILE A 2 -1.12 -49.04 24.23
C ILE A 2 -1.32 -47.95 23.19
N ASP A 3 -2.33 -48.16 22.36
CA ASP A 3 -2.77 -47.28 21.31
C ASP A 3 -3.04 -45.89 21.88
N THR A 4 -2.24 -44.92 21.45
CA THR A 4 -2.62 -43.50 21.53
C THR A 4 -3.73 -43.30 20.50
N VAL A 5 -4.95 -43.74 20.85
CA VAL A 5 -6.15 -43.37 20.11
C VAL A 5 -6.26 -41.87 20.23
N ASP A 6 -6.06 -41.18 19.11
CA ASP A 6 -6.28 -39.75 18.91
C ASP A 6 -7.74 -39.44 19.22
N HIS A 7 -8.05 -39.28 20.51
CA HIS A 7 -9.40 -38.99 20.98
C HIS A 7 -9.69 -37.53 20.63
N PRO A 8 -10.74 -37.24 19.83
CA PRO A 8 -11.08 -35.88 19.51
C PRO A 8 -11.39 -35.11 20.79
N LEU A 9 -10.81 -33.92 20.91
CA LEU A 9 -10.96 -33.07 22.09
C LEU A 9 -12.45 -32.80 22.40
N PRO A 10 -12.83 -32.63 23.69
CA PRO A 10 -14.20 -32.34 24.08
C PRO A 10 -14.78 -31.15 23.31
N GLU A 11 -16.05 -31.20 22.90
CA GLU A 11 -16.70 -30.18 22.04
C GLU A 11 -16.51 -28.75 22.55
N ALA A 12 -16.53 -28.53 23.86
CA ALA A 12 -16.31 -27.22 24.49
C ALA A 12 -14.88 -26.67 24.31
N VAL A 13 -13.88 -27.55 24.18
CA VAL A 13 -12.48 -27.19 23.88
C VAL A 13 -12.34 -26.90 22.39
N GLN A 14 -12.94 -27.74 21.53
CA GLN A 14 -12.98 -27.51 20.09
C GLN A 14 -13.65 -26.17 19.74
N ARG A 15 -14.73 -25.81 20.43
CA ARG A 15 -15.44 -24.52 20.28
C ARG A 15 -14.57 -23.33 20.68
N ARG A 16 -13.86 -23.40 21.80
CA ARG A 16 -12.97 -22.30 22.23
C ARG A 16 -11.77 -22.12 21.31
N ARG A 17 -11.20 -23.21 20.78
CA ARG A 17 -10.08 -23.17 19.83
C ARG A 17 -10.46 -22.48 18.51
N THR A 18 -11.61 -22.84 17.96
CA THR A 18 -12.13 -22.25 16.71
C THR A 18 -12.44 -20.77 16.87
N LEU A 19 -13.08 -20.36 17.97
CA LEU A 19 -13.33 -18.95 18.28
C LEU A 19 -12.07 -18.08 18.35
N THR A 20 -11.00 -18.57 18.98
CA THR A 20 -9.73 -17.84 19.05
C THR A 20 -9.07 -17.71 17.68
N PHE A 21 -9.10 -18.78 16.88
CA PHE A 21 -8.56 -18.77 15.52
C PHE A 21 -9.32 -17.79 14.62
N ASP A 22 -10.65 -17.79 14.69
CA ASP A 22 -11.50 -16.88 13.93
C ASP A 22 -11.29 -15.42 14.35
N LEU A 23 -11.10 -15.15 15.65
CA LEU A 23 -10.76 -13.81 16.14
C LEU A 23 -9.42 -13.32 15.58
N VAL A 24 -8.37 -14.17 15.61
CA VAL A 24 -7.05 -13.83 15.08
C VAL A 24 -7.12 -13.58 13.57
N ARG A 25 -7.83 -14.45 12.83
CA ARG A 25 -8.06 -14.30 11.39
C ARG A 25 -8.78 -12.98 11.09
N SER A 26 -9.83 -12.64 11.84
CA SER A 26 -10.55 -11.36 11.69
C SER A 26 -9.63 -10.17 11.88
N ARG A 27 -8.80 -10.15 12.94
CA ARG A 27 -7.89 -9.03 13.20
C ARG A 27 -6.80 -8.90 12.13
N PHE A 28 -6.29 -10.02 11.62
CA PHE A 28 -5.39 -10.02 10.47
C PHE A 28 -6.06 -9.48 9.21
N LYS A 29 -7.33 -9.84 8.99
CA LYS A 29 -8.12 -9.35 7.85
C LYS A 29 -8.36 -7.84 7.94
N ASP A 30 -8.69 -7.33 9.13
CA ASP A 30 -8.87 -5.90 9.38
C ASP A 30 -7.57 -5.13 9.08
N ALA A 31 -6.43 -5.61 9.59
CA ALA A 31 -5.12 -5.00 9.33
C ALA A 31 -4.74 -5.04 7.85
N TRP A 32 -5.08 -6.14 7.16
CA TRP A 32 -4.88 -6.28 5.72
C TRP A 32 -5.70 -5.28 4.92
N ASP A 33 -7.00 -5.16 5.22
CA ASP A 33 -7.89 -4.23 4.55
C ASP A 33 -7.48 -2.79 4.81
N GLN A 34 -7.06 -2.47 6.04
CA GLN A 34 -6.50 -1.18 6.38
C GLN A 34 -5.25 -0.87 5.54
N ARG A 35 -4.34 -1.83 5.38
CA ARG A 35 -3.14 -1.69 4.53
C ARG A 35 -3.51 -1.45 3.06
N LEU A 36 -4.47 -2.20 2.52
CA LEU A 36 -4.96 -1.99 1.15
C LEU A 36 -5.60 -0.61 0.98
N GLY A 37 -6.41 -0.19 1.95
CA GLY A 37 -7.02 1.14 2.01
C GLY A 37 -5.97 2.25 2.02
N GLN A 38 -4.94 2.12 2.87
CA GLN A 38 -3.83 3.07 2.92
C GLN A 38 -3.04 3.13 1.60
N ALA A 39 -2.74 1.98 0.99
CA ALA A 39 -2.04 1.93 -0.28
C ALA A 39 -2.84 2.62 -1.40
N LYS A 40 -4.16 2.37 -1.44
CA LYS A 40 -5.08 3.03 -2.37
C LYS A 40 -5.13 4.55 -2.13
N ALA A 41 -5.29 4.97 -0.87
CA ALA A 41 -5.34 6.39 -0.51
C ALA A 41 -4.05 7.12 -0.88
N ARG A 42 -2.87 6.53 -0.62
CA ARG A 42 -1.57 7.09 -1.03
C ARG A 42 -1.45 7.23 -2.54
N SER A 43 -1.89 6.22 -3.30
CA SER A 43 -1.90 6.29 -4.77
C SER A 43 -2.82 7.40 -5.28
N GLN A 44 -4.03 7.53 -4.72
CA GLN A 44 -4.96 8.60 -5.07
C GLN A 44 -4.42 10.00 -4.73
N ALA A 45 -3.79 10.15 -3.56
CA ALA A 45 -3.16 11.41 -3.17
C ALA A 45 -2.02 11.78 -4.12
N ALA A 46 -1.16 10.83 -4.49
CA ALA A 46 -0.08 11.05 -5.46
C ALA A 46 -0.64 11.44 -6.83
N GLN A 47 -1.71 10.79 -7.31
CA GLN A 47 -2.38 11.18 -8.56
C GLN A 47 -2.95 12.60 -8.51
N ALA A 48 -3.52 13.01 -7.37
CA ALA A 48 -4.02 14.37 -7.19
C ALA A 48 -2.89 15.40 -7.23
N GLU A 49 -1.75 15.12 -6.59
CA GLU A 49 -0.57 16.00 -6.65
C GLU A 49 0.02 16.09 -8.06
N VAL A 50 0.09 14.99 -8.82
CA VAL A 50 0.50 15.01 -10.24
C VAL A 50 -0.38 15.97 -11.06
N LYS A 51 -1.71 15.90 -10.89
CA LYS A 51 -2.64 16.81 -11.57
C LYS A 51 -2.44 18.27 -11.16
N LYS A 52 -2.15 18.52 -9.88
CA LYS A 52 -1.88 19.86 -9.36
C LYS A 52 -0.58 20.43 -9.93
N LEU A 53 0.49 19.63 -9.98
CA LEU A 53 1.76 20.02 -10.58
C LEU A 53 1.61 20.32 -12.07
N ALA A 54 0.84 19.51 -12.82
CA ALA A 54 0.54 19.78 -14.22
C ALA A 54 -0.13 21.16 -14.42
N LYS A 55 -1.17 21.47 -13.64
CA LYS A 55 -1.82 22.80 -13.69
C LYS A 55 -0.87 23.96 -13.35
N GLN A 56 0.04 23.75 -12.41
CA GLN A 56 1.05 24.76 -12.06
C GLN A 56 2.06 24.97 -13.19
N ILE A 57 2.44 23.89 -13.89
CA ILE A 57 3.30 23.97 -15.07
C ILE A 57 2.58 24.77 -16.17
N ASP A 58 1.34 24.40 -16.51
CA ASP A 58 0.55 25.08 -17.56
C ASP A 58 0.43 26.58 -17.27
N SER A 59 0.10 26.95 -16.03
CA SER A 59 0.00 28.37 -15.65
C SER A 59 1.33 29.13 -15.73
N LEU A 60 2.47 28.47 -15.53
CA LEU A 60 3.78 29.11 -15.68
C LEU A 60 4.17 29.22 -17.16
N VAL A 61 3.79 28.25 -17.98
CA VAL A 61 3.98 28.29 -19.44
C VAL A 61 3.19 29.46 -20.04
N ASP A 62 1.92 29.63 -19.67
CA ASP A 62 1.10 30.76 -20.13
C ASP A 62 1.76 32.10 -19.78
N ARG A 63 2.30 32.22 -18.56
CA ARG A 63 3.02 33.44 -18.12
C ARG A 63 4.34 33.67 -18.85
N ILE A 64 5.02 32.62 -19.29
CA ILE A 64 6.22 32.75 -20.13
C ILE A 64 5.84 33.34 -21.49
N VAL A 65 4.75 32.86 -22.10
CA VAL A 65 4.27 33.36 -23.40
C VAL A 65 3.94 34.86 -23.33
N GLU A 66 3.41 35.33 -22.20
CA GLU A 66 3.07 36.75 -21.97
C GLU A 66 4.25 37.62 -21.49
N SER A 67 5.35 37.01 -21.04
CA SER A 67 6.48 37.71 -20.43
C SER A 67 7.44 38.28 -21.47
N GLN A 68 7.70 39.58 -21.38
CA GLN A 68 8.70 40.29 -22.20
C GLN A 68 10.07 40.44 -21.50
N ASN A 69 10.26 39.82 -20.33
CA ASN A 69 11.49 39.93 -19.56
C ASN A 69 12.22 38.58 -19.51
N ASP A 70 13.34 38.49 -20.24
CA ASP A 70 14.19 37.30 -20.33
C ASP A 70 14.63 36.74 -18.98
N ARG A 71 14.86 37.60 -17.97
CA ARG A 71 15.26 37.13 -16.63
C ARG A 71 14.10 36.42 -15.93
N VAL A 72 12.88 36.92 -16.10
CA VAL A 72 11.66 36.34 -15.51
C VAL A 72 11.31 35.03 -16.22
N THR A 73 11.41 35.01 -17.56
CA THR A 73 11.24 33.81 -18.37
C THR A 73 12.17 32.68 -17.93
N LYS A 74 13.47 32.95 -17.80
CA LYS A 74 14.45 31.95 -17.29
C LYS A 74 14.13 31.45 -15.88
N ALA A 75 13.63 32.32 -15.00
CA ALA A 75 13.22 31.92 -13.65
C ALA A 75 12.01 30.97 -13.69
N TYR A 76 11.04 31.24 -14.57
CA TYR A 76 9.89 30.36 -14.78
C TYR A 76 10.28 29.02 -15.41
N GLU A 77 11.12 29.01 -16.43
CA GLU A 77 11.67 27.77 -17.02
C GLU A 77 12.35 26.90 -15.96
N SER A 78 13.18 27.51 -15.11
CA SER A 78 13.84 26.80 -14.00
C SER A 78 12.82 26.20 -13.01
N ARG A 79 11.72 26.92 -12.75
CA ARG A 79 10.65 26.43 -11.88
C ARG A 79 9.86 25.29 -12.53
N ILE A 80 9.52 25.40 -13.81
CA ILE A 80 8.86 24.36 -14.59
C ILE A 80 9.69 23.08 -14.58
N ALA A 81 10.99 23.15 -14.89
CA ALA A 81 11.87 21.99 -14.88
C ALA A 81 11.98 21.30 -13.50
N LYS A 82 11.78 22.04 -12.39
CA LYS A 82 11.68 21.43 -11.04
C LYS A 82 10.34 20.72 -10.84
N LEU A 83 9.23 21.33 -11.26
CA LEU A 83 7.90 20.74 -11.14
C LEU A 83 7.73 19.50 -12.01
N GLU A 84 8.28 19.49 -13.22
CA GLU A 84 8.26 18.34 -14.13
C GLU A 84 9.03 17.15 -13.55
N ARG A 85 10.21 17.38 -12.98
CA ARG A 85 10.98 16.31 -12.31
C ARG A 85 10.22 15.71 -11.14
N GLU A 86 9.56 16.55 -10.34
CA GLU A 86 8.74 16.08 -9.22
C GLU A 86 7.53 15.28 -9.70
N LYS A 87 6.87 15.75 -10.77
CA LYS A 87 5.76 15.05 -11.42
C LYS A 87 6.18 13.64 -11.87
N ILE A 88 7.30 13.53 -12.59
CA ILE A 88 7.86 12.25 -13.05
C ILE A 88 8.14 11.32 -11.87
N ARG A 89 8.76 11.83 -10.80
CA ARG A 89 9.04 11.04 -9.58
C ARG A 89 7.76 10.49 -8.95
N LEU A 90 6.69 11.28 -8.89
CA LEU A 90 5.40 10.85 -8.38
C LEU A 90 4.72 9.82 -9.31
N GLU A 91 4.79 10.01 -10.62
CA GLU A 91 4.29 9.04 -11.61
C GLU A 91 5.00 7.68 -11.50
N GLU A 92 6.32 7.68 -11.35
CA GLU A 92 7.07 6.44 -11.07
C GLU A 92 6.64 5.77 -9.77
N THR A 93 6.42 6.56 -8.71
CA THR A 93 5.98 6.04 -7.41
C THR A 93 4.61 5.39 -7.53
N ILE A 94 3.69 6.00 -8.28
CA ILE A 94 2.36 5.44 -8.56
C ILE A 94 2.49 4.13 -9.35
N ALA A 95 3.32 4.11 -10.40
CA ALA A 95 3.54 2.92 -11.21
C ALA A 95 4.11 1.74 -10.40
N LYS A 96 5.05 2.00 -9.49
CA LYS A 96 5.67 0.99 -8.61
C LYS A 96 4.77 0.54 -7.47
N SER A 97 3.77 1.33 -7.10
CA SER A 97 2.83 1.01 -6.00
C SER A 97 1.71 0.04 -6.43
N GLY A 98 1.73 -0.45 -7.68
CA GLY A 98 0.70 -1.29 -8.28
C GLY A 98 0.73 -2.74 -7.81
N LYS A 99 -0.21 -3.07 -6.91
CA LYS A 99 -0.71 -4.40 -6.53
C LYS A 99 0.16 -5.21 -5.57
N SER A 100 -0.48 -5.68 -4.49
CA SER A 100 0.07 -6.75 -3.67
C SER A 100 0.27 -7.99 -4.56
N LYS A 101 1.47 -8.57 -4.53
CA LYS A 101 1.79 -9.82 -5.23
C LYS A 101 1.10 -11.03 -4.63
N HIS A 102 0.57 -10.89 -3.41
CA HIS A 102 -0.06 -11.96 -2.65
C HIS A 102 -1.44 -11.55 -2.17
N THR A 103 -2.33 -12.52 -2.09
CA THR A 103 -3.64 -12.42 -1.47
C THR A 103 -3.52 -12.43 0.05
N PHE A 104 -4.62 -12.09 0.73
CA PHE A 104 -4.71 -12.23 2.18
C PHE A 104 -4.46 -13.67 2.62
N GLU A 105 -5.08 -14.63 1.95
CA GLU A 105 -5.04 -16.05 2.35
C GLU A 105 -3.61 -16.60 2.27
N GLU A 106 -2.89 -16.33 1.19
CA GLU A 106 -1.50 -16.79 1.03
C GLU A 106 -0.58 -16.26 2.12
N LEU A 107 -0.73 -15.00 2.51
CA LEU A 107 0.09 -14.39 3.56
C LEU A 107 -0.36 -14.79 4.96
N PHE A 108 -1.66 -15.01 5.17
CA PHE A 108 -2.21 -15.52 6.42
C PHE A 108 -1.69 -16.94 6.67
N GLU A 109 -1.81 -17.83 5.68
CA GLU A 109 -1.30 -19.20 5.76
C GLU A 109 0.23 -19.24 5.92
N LEU A 110 0.97 -18.38 5.21
CA LEU A 110 2.42 -18.26 5.41
C LEU A 110 2.78 -17.80 6.83
N SER A 111 2.03 -16.86 7.38
CA SER A 111 2.25 -16.36 8.75
C SER A 111 1.92 -17.44 9.77
N MET A 112 0.80 -18.14 9.61
CA MET A 112 0.36 -19.21 10.51
C MET A 112 1.30 -20.43 10.43
N SER A 113 1.78 -20.81 9.25
CA SER A 113 2.75 -21.90 9.09
C SER A 113 4.13 -21.55 9.67
N SER A 114 4.58 -20.31 9.50
CA SER A 114 5.81 -19.81 10.14
C SER A 114 5.70 -19.79 11.66
N LEU A 115 4.55 -19.37 12.19
CA LEU A 115 4.27 -19.50 13.62
C LEU A 115 4.25 -20.97 14.02
N ALA A 116 3.62 -21.88 13.28
CA ALA A 116 3.62 -23.29 13.64
C ALA A 116 5.03 -23.94 13.63
N SER A 117 5.93 -23.50 12.74
CA SER A 117 7.30 -24.02 12.67
C SER A 117 8.23 -23.45 13.74
N LEU A 118 8.02 -22.20 14.17
CA LEU A 118 8.79 -21.56 15.24
C LEU A 118 8.58 -22.22 16.61
N TRP A 119 7.43 -22.87 16.82
CA TRP A 119 7.09 -23.56 18.08
C TRP A 119 7.44 -25.06 18.02
N LYS A 120 8.06 -25.53 16.92
CA LYS A 120 8.63 -26.88 16.78
C LYS A 120 10.12 -26.94 17.17
N ILE A 121 10.61 -25.93 17.89
CA ILE A 121 11.96 -25.90 18.46
C ILE A 121 11.92 -26.53 19.86
#